data_AF-A0A532TIU2-F1
#
_entry.id   AF-A0A532TIU2-F1
#
_cell.length_a   1.000
_cell.length_b   1.000
_cell.length_c   1.000
_cell.angle_alpha   90.00
_cell.angle_beta   90.00
_cell.angle_gamma   90.00
#
_symmetry.space_group_name_H-M   'P 1'
#
loop_
_entity.id
_entity.type
_entity.pdbx_description
1 polymer ?
#
loop_
_entity_poly.entity_id
_entity_poly.type
_entity_poly.pdbx_seq_one_letter_code
_entity_poly.pdbx_strand_id
1 'polypeptide(L)'
;MEESNIDYKSNFTSKQRAIGELFYIFIVIACLITITGGIWSIFDFVMPTGKFETFLFLNLGYQIAIIAGILAGLFFLLIFFFGLFKKGRKWVLSFIFNLKEIEERYKNRLDVKIAAGGLLLSLMAIIIGIMIAVIQEILGGSSSTSPFSGLFTLFSPFSSGNWILFTGVSVFAVLAVTLFLIYFWKNGYYLILKIMGVLEK
;
A
#
# COMPACT_ATOMS: atom_id res chain seq x y z
N MET A 1 -24.63 9.46 26.83
CA MET A 1 -23.85 8.86 25.74
C MET A 1 -22.66 8.17 26.38
N GLU A 2 -22.87 6.93 26.81
CA GLU A 2 -21.76 6.05 27.20
C GLU A 2 -21.05 5.67 25.91
N GLU A 3 -19.90 6.30 25.66
CA GLU A 3 -18.92 5.72 24.75
C GLU A 3 -18.56 4.35 25.33
N SER A 4 -19.12 3.31 24.72
CA SER A 4 -18.68 1.95 24.95
C SER A 4 -17.19 1.91 24.62
N ASN A 5 -16.41 1.98 25.69
CA ASN A 5 -14.99 1.69 25.70
C ASN A 5 -14.88 0.19 25.44
N ILE A 6 -15.13 -0.21 24.18
CA ILE A 6 -14.91 -1.56 23.69
C ILE A 6 -13.41 -1.74 23.85
N ASP A 7 -13.02 -2.37 24.95
CA ASP A 7 -11.67 -2.82 25.23
C ASP A 7 -11.31 -3.83 24.15
N TYR A 8 -10.86 -3.31 22.99
CA TYR A 8 -10.23 -4.06 21.91
C TYR A 8 -8.84 -4.54 22.37
N LYS A 9 -8.77 -5.19 23.54
CA LYS A 9 -7.81 -6.27 23.79
C LYS A 9 -8.20 -7.45 22.91
N SER A 10 -8.16 -7.26 21.60
CA SER A 10 -8.24 -8.36 20.66
C SER A 10 -7.00 -9.21 20.91
N ASN A 11 -7.22 -10.36 21.54
CA ASN A 11 -6.23 -11.42 21.62
C ASN A 11 -6.01 -11.98 20.22
N PHE A 12 -5.32 -11.22 19.37
CA PHE A 12 -4.92 -11.67 18.04
C PHE A 12 -4.04 -12.89 18.19
N THR A 13 -4.33 -13.92 17.41
CA THR A 13 -3.55 -15.16 17.41
C THR A 13 -2.12 -14.89 16.95
N SER A 14 -1.18 -15.74 17.33
CA SER A 14 0.23 -15.62 16.91
C SER A 14 0.38 -15.52 15.39
N LYS A 15 -0.40 -16.30 14.64
CA LYS A 15 -0.43 -16.26 13.16
C LYS A 15 -0.91 -14.91 12.62
N GLN A 16 -1.97 -14.34 13.21
CA GLN A 16 -2.49 -13.03 12.79
C GLN A 16 -1.45 -11.93 13.04
N ARG A 17 -0.78 -11.96 14.21
CA ARG A 17 0.29 -11.02 14.55
C ARG A 17 1.43 -11.07 13.53
N ALA A 18 1.85 -12.26 13.12
CA ALA A 18 2.88 -12.44 12.10
C ALA A 18 2.49 -11.83 10.75
N ILE A 19 1.25 -12.01 10.32
CA ILE A 19 0.73 -11.39 9.07
C ILE A 19 0.76 -9.86 9.17
N GLY A 20 0.28 -9.29 10.28
CA GLY A 20 0.28 -7.83 10.48
C GLY A 20 1.70 -7.24 10.55
N GLU A 21 2.64 -7.99 11.12
CA GLU A 21 4.06 -7.64 11.15
C GLU A 21 4.69 -7.64 9.75
N LEU A 22 4.41 -8.67 8.95
CA LEU A 22 4.90 -8.78 7.58
C LEU A 22 4.37 -7.65 6.69
N PHE A 23 3.07 -7.30 6.79
CA PHE A 23 2.52 -6.13 6.10
C PHE A 23 3.17 -4.83 6.55
N TYR A 24 3.43 -4.67 7.85
CA TYR A 24 4.11 -3.48 8.36
C TYR A 24 5.53 -3.36 7.79
N ILE A 25 6.29 -4.45 7.74
CA ILE A 25 7.65 -4.47 7.16
C ILE A 25 7.59 -4.05 5.68
N PHE A 26 6.65 -4.58 4.90
CA PHE A 26 6.50 -4.17 3.51
C PHE A 26 6.12 -2.69 3.34
N ILE A 27 5.25 -2.17 4.21
CA ILE A 27 4.91 -0.74 4.24
C ILE A 27 6.16 0.12 4.54
N VAL A 28 6.99 -0.31 5.49
CA VAL A 28 8.26 0.39 5.81
C VAL A 28 9.20 0.38 4.61
N ILE A 29 9.39 -0.77 3.96
CA ILE A 29 10.24 -0.89 2.76
C ILE A 29 9.72 0.03 1.65
N ALA A 30 8.41 0.00 1.37
CA ALA A 30 7.79 0.88 0.37
C ALA A 30 8.02 2.37 0.71
N CYS A 31 7.95 2.72 2.00
CA CYS A 31 8.22 4.09 2.46
C CYS A 31 9.69 4.49 2.25
N LEU A 32 10.64 3.62 2.57
CA LEU A 32 12.06 3.86 2.33
C LEU A 32 12.36 4.08 0.84
N ILE A 33 11.80 3.24 -0.04
CA ILE A 33 11.95 3.38 -1.50
C ILE A 33 11.34 4.70 -1.96
N THR A 34 10.15 5.07 -1.48
CA THR A 34 9.46 6.30 -1.88
C THR A 34 10.19 7.55 -1.42
N ILE A 35 10.69 7.58 -0.18
CA ILE A 35 11.47 8.72 0.35
C ILE A 35 12.78 8.84 -0.43
N THR A 36 13.50 7.73 -0.64
CA THR A 36 14.76 7.73 -1.40
C THR A 36 14.53 8.19 -2.84
N GLY A 37 13.49 7.65 -3.50
CA GLY A 37 13.07 8.07 -4.83
C GLY A 37 12.67 9.54 -4.89
N GLY A 38 11.95 10.05 -3.90
CA GLY A 38 11.53 11.45 -3.83
C GLY A 38 12.72 12.40 -3.67
N ILE A 39 13.66 12.07 -2.78
CA ILE A 39 14.91 12.83 -2.64
C ILE A 39 15.69 12.81 -3.97
N TRP A 40 15.85 11.64 -4.59
CA TRP A 40 16.57 11.52 -5.85
C TRP A 40 15.89 12.26 -7.02
N SER A 41 14.56 12.21 -7.10
CA SER A 41 13.75 12.99 -8.05
C SER A 41 13.96 14.49 -7.88
N ILE A 42 14.00 14.99 -6.65
CA ILE A 42 14.30 16.41 -6.39
C ILE A 42 15.71 16.76 -6.86
N PHE A 43 16.69 15.89 -6.61
CA PHE A 43 18.04 16.08 -7.14
C PHE A 43 18.06 16.04 -8.69
N ASP A 44 17.29 15.16 -9.33
CA ASP A 44 17.14 15.11 -10.80
C ASP A 44 16.53 16.38 -11.36
N PHE A 45 15.58 16.97 -10.64
CA PHE A 45 14.96 18.23 -11.02
C PHE A 45 15.91 19.42 -10.91
N VAL A 46 16.69 19.52 -9.84
CA VAL A 46 17.62 20.64 -9.61
C VAL A 46 18.87 20.53 -10.50
N MET A 47 19.42 19.32 -10.65
CA MET A 47 20.62 19.08 -11.42
C MET A 47 20.47 17.75 -12.18
N PRO A 48 20.06 17.77 -13.46
CA PRO A 48 19.72 16.54 -14.19
C PRO A 48 20.93 15.70 -14.58
N THR A 49 22.11 16.32 -14.79
CA THR A 49 23.33 15.64 -15.24
C THR A 49 24.55 16.10 -14.44
N GLY A 50 25.65 15.34 -14.50
CA GLY A 50 26.95 15.74 -13.91
C GLY A 50 27.01 15.78 -12.37
N LYS A 51 25.97 15.32 -11.66
CA LYS A 51 25.93 15.39 -10.18
C LYS A 51 26.98 14.52 -9.50
N PHE A 52 27.19 13.32 -10.05
CA PHE A 52 28.23 12.42 -9.54
C PHE A 52 29.62 13.01 -9.78
N GLU A 53 29.85 13.61 -10.95
CA GLU A 53 31.10 14.33 -11.25
C GLU A 53 31.29 15.50 -10.28
N THR A 54 30.25 16.31 -10.08
CA THR A 54 30.28 17.43 -9.12
C THR A 54 30.59 16.95 -7.71
N PHE A 55 30.02 15.82 -7.29
CA PHE A 55 30.34 15.18 -6.01
C PHE A 55 31.81 14.76 -5.93
N LEU A 56 32.35 14.14 -6.98
CA LEU A 56 33.76 13.72 -7.03
C LEU A 56 34.75 14.90 -7.03
N PHE A 57 34.34 16.07 -7.56
CA PHE A 57 35.16 17.29 -7.51
C PHE A 57 35.10 18.03 -6.17
N LEU A 58 34.18 17.67 -5.26
CA LEU A 58 34.17 18.25 -3.92
C LEU A 58 35.40 17.82 -3.12
N ASN A 59 35.80 18.67 -2.16
CA ASN A 59 36.79 18.29 -1.17
C ASN A 59 36.34 17.01 -0.43
N LEU A 60 37.29 16.11 -0.15
CA LEU A 60 37.08 14.86 0.59
C LEU A 60 36.27 15.07 1.88
N GLY A 61 36.48 16.18 2.60
CA GLY A 61 35.68 16.52 3.79
C GLY A 61 34.19 16.68 3.50
N TYR A 62 33.82 17.34 2.40
CA TYR A 62 32.42 17.47 1.98
C TYR A 62 31.83 16.14 1.50
N GLN A 63 32.62 15.32 0.78
CA GLN A 63 32.17 13.99 0.34
C GLN A 63 31.81 13.11 1.54
N ILE A 64 32.68 13.06 2.55
CA ILE A 64 32.43 12.33 3.80
C ILE A 64 31.20 12.89 4.51
N ALA A 65 31.08 14.21 4.63
CA ALA A 65 29.94 14.84 5.30
C ALA A 65 28.59 14.49 4.63
N ILE A 66 28.54 14.48 3.29
CA ILE A 66 27.34 14.10 2.54
C ILE A 66 27.00 12.62 2.79
N ILE A 67 27.97 11.72 2.63
CA ILE A 67 27.74 10.27 2.82
C ILE A 67 27.30 9.99 4.27
N ALA A 68 28.01 10.56 5.25
CA ALA A 68 27.69 10.41 6.66
C ALA A 68 26.31 11.00 7.00
N GLY A 69 25.95 12.14 6.40
CA GLY A 69 24.63 12.75 6.55
C GLY A 69 23.50 11.87 6.02
N ILE A 70 23.66 11.28 4.83
CA ILE A 70 22.70 10.31 4.27
C ILE A 70 22.58 9.09 5.18
N LEU A 71 23.70 8.54 5.64
CA LEU A 71 23.72 7.36 6.51
C LEU A 71 23.08 7.63 7.87
N ALA A 72 23.35 8.80 8.45
CA ALA A 72 22.71 9.25 9.69
C ALA A 72 21.20 9.43 9.49
N GLY A 73 20.77 10.06 8.40
CA GLY A 73 19.35 10.21 8.04
C GLY A 73 18.64 8.87 7.92
N LEU A 74 19.25 7.89 7.23
CA LEU A 74 18.73 6.54 7.11
C LEU A 74 18.62 5.85 8.48
N PHE A 75 19.63 6.01 9.34
CA PHE A 75 19.62 5.44 10.69
C PHE A 75 18.51 6.03 11.56
N PHE A 76 18.33 7.35 11.55
CA PHE A 76 17.20 8.01 12.24
C PHE A 76 15.85 7.54 11.71
N LEU A 77 15.72 7.39 10.38
CA LEU A 77 14.50 6.91 9.75
C LEU A 77 14.16 5.47 10.17
N LEU A 78 15.16 4.59 10.27
CA LEU A 78 14.97 3.23 10.78
C LEU A 78 14.54 3.21 12.26
N ILE A 79 15.17 4.02 13.11
CA ILE A 79 14.77 4.16 14.52
C ILE A 79 13.32 4.66 14.62
N PHE A 80 12.96 5.64 13.80
CA PHE A 80 11.61 6.17 13.74
C PHE A 80 10.58 5.08 13.39
N PHE A 81 10.85 4.28 12.36
CA PHE A 81 9.99 3.14 12.02
C PHE A 81 9.97 2.05 13.09
N PHE A 82 11.07 1.81 13.79
CA PHE A 82 11.10 0.86 14.90
C PHE A 82 10.25 1.36 16.08
N GLY A 83 10.30 2.66 16.38
CA GLY A 83 9.45 3.29 17.39
C GLY A 83 7.96 3.20 17.02
N LEU A 84 7.63 3.37 15.73
CA LEU A 84 6.27 3.25 15.23
C LEU A 84 5.79 1.80 15.09
N PHE A 85 6.67 0.80 15.12
CA PHE A 85 6.35 -0.60 14.86
C PHE A 85 5.20 -1.11 15.74
N LYS A 86 5.23 -0.82 17.05
CA LYS A 86 4.18 -1.26 17.97
C LYS A 86 2.80 -0.70 17.61
N LYS A 87 2.75 0.58 17.25
CA LYS A 87 1.51 1.29 16.89
C LYS A 87 1.03 0.91 15.50
N GLY A 88 1.94 0.89 14.52
CA GLY A 88 1.67 0.54 13.13
C GLY A 88 1.17 -0.89 12.98
N ARG A 89 1.82 -1.86 13.62
CA ARG A 89 1.34 -3.26 13.61
C ARG A 89 -0.05 -3.38 14.22
N LYS A 90 -0.34 -2.71 15.34
CA LYS A 90 -1.68 -2.73 15.96
C LYS A 90 -2.72 -2.13 15.02
N TRP A 91 -2.38 -1.04 14.33
CA TRP A 91 -3.25 -0.40 13.35
C TRP A 91 -3.54 -1.32 12.15
N VAL A 92 -2.52 -1.93 11.55
CA VAL A 92 -2.68 -2.90 10.45
C VAL A 92 -3.53 -4.10 10.88
N LEU A 93 -3.28 -4.65 12.07
CA LEU A 93 -4.07 -5.76 12.60
C LEU A 93 -5.53 -5.37 12.83
N SER A 94 -5.78 -4.20 13.42
CA SER A 94 -7.13 -3.69 13.61
C SER A 94 -7.81 -3.48 12.25
N PHE A 95 -7.13 -2.92 11.27
CA PHE A 95 -7.69 -2.75 9.93
C PHE A 95 -8.07 -4.09 9.27
N ILE A 96 -7.21 -5.11 9.35
CA ILE A 96 -7.43 -6.41 8.69
C ILE A 96 -8.43 -7.31 9.45
N PHE A 97 -8.48 -7.23 10.77
CA PHE A 97 -9.18 -8.20 11.62
C PHE A 97 -10.30 -7.60 12.47
N ASN A 98 -10.56 -6.30 12.40
CA ASN A 98 -11.74 -5.73 13.02
C ASN A 98 -12.97 -6.15 12.21
N LEU A 99 -13.53 -7.29 12.62
CA LEU A 99 -14.75 -7.86 12.05
C LEU A 99 -15.92 -7.03 12.56
N LYS A 100 -16.71 -6.48 11.63
CA LYS A 100 -18.03 -5.96 12.01
C LYS A 100 -18.94 -7.14 12.34
N GLU A 101 -19.57 -7.10 13.50
CA GLU A 101 -20.54 -8.12 13.89
C GLU A 101 -21.70 -8.15 12.89
N ILE A 102 -22.00 -9.36 12.41
CA ILE A 102 -23.11 -9.60 11.49
C ILE A 102 -24.39 -9.60 12.32
N GLU A 103 -25.38 -8.77 11.92
CA GLU A 103 -26.71 -8.78 12.54
C GLU A 103 -27.28 -10.21 12.57
N GLU A 104 -27.69 -10.66 13.75
CA GLU A 104 -28.21 -12.01 13.98
C GLU A 104 -29.36 -12.38 13.03
N ARG A 105 -30.11 -11.36 12.56
CA ARG A 105 -31.23 -11.47 11.62
C ARG A 105 -30.84 -12.13 10.28
N TYR A 106 -29.59 -12.03 9.84
CA TYR A 106 -29.11 -12.60 8.57
C TYR A 106 -28.25 -13.87 8.74
N LYS A 107 -28.07 -14.35 9.98
CA LYS A 107 -27.18 -15.48 10.28
C LYS A 107 -27.67 -16.81 9.67
N ASN A 108 -28.97 -16.99 9.50
CA ASN A 108 -29.58 -18.28 9.10
C ASN A 108 -29.98 -18.39 7.62
N ARG A 109 -29.92 -17.34 6.80
CA ARG A 109 -30.29 -17.44 5.37
C ARG A 109 -29.09 -17.82 4.52
N LEU A 110 -28.96 -19.10 4.16
CA LEU A 110 -27.86 -19.64 3.35
C LEU A 110 -27.84 -19.06 1.93
N ASP A 111 -29.00 -18.91 1.29
CA ASP A 111 -29.11 -18.44 -0.10
C ASP A 111 -28.55 -17.03 -0.27
N VAL A 112 -28.87 -16.14 0.69
CA VAL A 112 -28.35 -14.78 0.72
C VAL A 112 -26.82 -14.79 0.90
N LYS A 113 -26.28 -15.76 1.66
CA LYS A 113 -24.83 -15.86 1.83
C LYS A 113 -24.12 -16.22 0.52
N ILE A 114 -24.71 -17.14 -0.23
CA ILE A 114 -24.17 -17.61 -1.51
C ILE A 114 -24.21 -16.48 -2.54
N ALA A 115 -25.35 -15.77 -2.63
CA ALA A 115 -25.50 -14.63 -3.54
C ALA A 115 -24.49 -13.50 -3.21
N ALA A 116 -24.35 -13.15 -1.92
CA ALA A 116 -23.38 -12.15 -1.49
C ALA A 116 -21.93 -12.60 -1.74
N GLY A 117 -21.61 -13.88 -1.47
CA GLY A 117 -20.29 -14.44 -1.76
C GLY A 117 -19.95 -14.41 -3.25
N GLY A 118 -20.90 -14.76 -4.12
CA GLY A 118 -20.73 -14.68 -5.58
C GLY A 118 -20.47 -13.25 -6.06
N LEU A 119 -21.19 -12.27 -5.50
CA LEU A 119 -20.98 -10.85 -5.82
C LEU A 119 -19.62 -10.32 -5.31
N LEU A 120 -19.17 -10.74 -4.12
CA LEU A 120 -17.83 -10.39 -3.64
C LEU A 120 -16.75 -10.94 -4.56
N LEU A 121 -16.89 -12.21 -4.97
CA LEU A 121 -15.90 -12.87 -5.81
C LEU A 121 -15.80 -12.21 -7.19
N SER A 122 -16.93 -11.85 -7.80
CA SER A 122 -16.94 -11.15 -9.09
C SER A 122 -16.29 -9.78 -9.00
N LEU A 123 -16.57 -9.02 -7.93
CA LEU A 123 -15.95 -7.71 -7.71
C LEU A 123 -14.43 -7.83 -7.49
N MET A 124 -13.98 -8.85 -6.74
CA MET A 124 -12.55 -9.13 -6.57
C MET A 124 -11.88 -9.49 -7.90
N ALA A 125 -12.52 -10.30 -8.73
CA ALA A 125 -12.01 -10.64 -10.05
C ALA A 125 -11.85 -9.41 -10.95
N ILE A 126 -12.79 -8.46 -10.89
CA ILE A 126 -12.68 -7.17 -11.60
C ILE A 126 -11.47 -6.37 -11.11
N ILE A 127 -11.29 -6.22 -9.79
CA ILE A 127 -10.14 -5.48 -9.23
C ILE A 127 -8.81 -6.13 -9.65
N ILE A 128 -8.71 -7.45 -9.54
CA ILE A 128 -7.50 -8.19 -9.94
C ILE A 128 -7.25 -8.05 -11.45
N GLY A 129 -8.30 -8.14 -12.27
CA GLY A 129 -8.20 -7.95 -13.72
C GLY A 129 -7.66 -6.57 -14.09
N ILE A 130 -8.18 -5.51 -13.44
CA ILE A 130 -7.69 -4.14 -13.62
C ILE A 130 -6.22 -4.03 -13.20
N MET A 131 -5.84 -4.61 -12.05
CA MET A 131 -4.45 -4.61 -11.58
C MET A 131 -3.50 -5.29 -12.58
N ILE A 132 -3.88 -6.45 -13.12
CA ILE A 132 -3.08 -7.17 -14.11
C ILE A 132 -2.97 -6.35 -15.40
N ALA A 133 -4.06 -5.74 -15.87
CA ALA A 133 -4.03 -4.87 -17.04
C ALA A 133 -3.06 -3.71 -16.87
N VAL A 134 -3.10 -3.03 -15.71
CA VAL A 134 -2.19 -1.92 -15.39
C VAL A 134 -0.73 -2.41 -15.35
N ILE A 135 -0.44 -3.54 -14.71
CA ILE A 135 0.92 -4.11 -14.65
C ILE A 135 1.42 -4.47 -16.06
N GLN A 136 0.57 -5.10 -16.88
CA GLN A 136 0.92 -5.48 -18.26
C GLN A 136 1.22 -4.27 -19.13
N GLU A 137 0.49 -3.16 -18.96
CA GLU A 137 0.78 -1.93 -19.70
C GLU A 137 2.08 -1.26 -19.24
N ILE A 138 2.38 -1.29 -17.94
CA ILE A 138 3.65 -0.76 -17.40
C ILE A 138 4.85 -1.58 -17.91
N LEU A 139 4.73 -2.91 -17.95
CA LEU A 139 5.84 -3.81 -18.31
C LEU A 139 5.96 -4.09 -19.81
N GLY A 140 4.84 -4.22 -20.51
CA GLY A 140 4.78 -4.64 -21.92
C GLY A 140 4.93 -3.51 -22.93
N GLY A 141 4.95 -2.25 -22.46
CA GLY A 141 4.91 -1.07 -23.32
C GLY A 141 3.54 -0.86 -23.95
N SER A 142 3.25 0.39 -24.32
CA SER A 142 1.96 0.77 -24.90
C SER A 142 1.76 0.11 -26.27
N SER A 143 0.90 -0.90 -26.36
CA SER A 143 0.31 -1.33 -27.62
C SER A 143 -0.72 -0.27 -28.07
N SER A 144 -0.82 -0.01 -29.36
CA SER A 144 -1.68 1.04 -29.95
C SER A 144 -3.18 0.84 -29.69
N THR A 145 -3.57 -0.29 -29.11
CA THR A 145 -4.95 -0.66 -28.77
C THR A 145 -5.30 -0.48 -27.30
N SER A 146 -4.37 -0.03 -26.44
CA SER A 146 -4.61 0.07 -25.01
C SER A 146 -5.19 1.44 -24.60
N PRO A 147 -6.24 1.47 -23.74
CA PRO A 147 -6.88 2.71 -23.30
C PRO A 147 -5.98 3.61 -22.45
N PHE A 148 -4.88 3.06 -21.92
CA PHE A 148 -3.89 3.81 -21.13
C PHE A 148 -2.59 4.10 -21.89
N SER A 149 -2.57 3.92 -23.21
CA SER A 149 -1.42 4.24 -24.05
C SER A 149 -0.89 5.68 -23.87
N GLY A 150 -1.77 6.63 -23.54
CA GLY A 150 -1.41 8.02 -23.22
C GLY A 150 -0.72 8.22 -21.86
N LEU A 151 -0.76 7.24 -20.94
CA LEU A 151 0.02 7.31 -19.70
C LEU A 151 1.50 7.03 -19.96
N PHE A 152 1.84 6.13 -20.89
CA PHE A 152 3.23 5.77 -21.17
C PHE A 152 4.02 6.90 -21.83
N THR A 153 3.35 7.75 -22.63
CA THR A 153 3.97 8.95 -23.20
C THR A 153 4.36 9.98 -22.13
N LEU A 154 3.64 10.02 -20.99
CA LEU A 154 4.01 10.84 -19.83
C LEU A 154 5.25 10.29 -19.12
N PHE A 155 5.53 8.98 -19.24
CA PHE A 155 6.68 8.31 -18.61
C PHE A 155 7.96 8.35 -19.47
N SER A 156 7.85 8.66 -20.77
CA SER A 156 9.01 8.72 -21.68
C SER A 156 10.14 9.69 -21.27
N PRO A 157 9.89 10.84 -20.63
CA PRO A 157 10.96 11.74 -20.15
C PRO A 157 11.37 11.48 -18.69
N PHE A 158 10.99 10.36 -18.07
CA PHE A 158 11.26 10.15 -16.64
C PHE A 158 12.75 9.97 -16.38
N SER A 159 13.28 10.80 -15.48
CA SER A 159 14.62 10.65 -14.92
C SER A 159 14.72 9.41 -14.03
N SER A 160 15.94 9.00 -13.70
CA SER A 160 16.21 7.84 -12.85
C SER A 160 15.49 7.88 -11.49
N GLY A 161 15.43 9.05 -10.85
CA GLY A 161 14.73 9.27 -9.59
C GLY A 161 13.23 9.08 -9.72
N ASN A 162 12.64 9.57 -10.80
CA ASN A 162 11.21 9.42 -11.04
C ASN A 162 10.82 7.94 -11.20
N TRP A 163 11.69 7.12 -11.79
CA TRP A 163 11.48 5.66 -11.85
C TRP A 163 11.55 4.99 -10.46
N ILE A 164 12.49 5.40 -9.60
CA ILE A 164 12.58 4.88 -8.23
C ILE A 164 11.34 5.30 -7.43
N LEU A 165 10.94 6.56 -7.53
CA LEU A 165 9.74 7.08 -6.88
C LEU A 165 8.49 6.35 -7.36
N PHE A 166 8.33 6.18 -8.67
CA PHE A 166 7.22 5.45 -9.27
C PHE A 166 7.16 4.00 -8.79
N THR A 167 8.32 3.34 -8.68
CA THR A 167 8.42 1.98 -8.11
C THR A 167 7.93 1.96 -6.66
N GLY A 168 8.36 2.92 -5.83
CA GLY A 168 7.92 3.02 -4.44
C GLY A 168 6.40 3.21 -4.31
N VAL A 169 5.83 4.13 -5.10
CA VAL A 169 4.38 4.38 -5.15
C VAL A 169 3.61 3.15 -5.66
N SER A 170 4.15 2.45 -6.65
CA SER A 170 3.55 1.23 -7.19
C SER A 170 3.51 0.10 -6.15
N VAL A 171 4.59 -0.08 -5.38
CA VAL A 171 4.61 -1.04 -4.26
C VAL A 171 3.55 -0.66 -3.22
N PHE A 172 3.41 0.62 -2.88
CA PHE A 172 2.32 1.09 -2.00
C PHE A 172 0.93 0.78 -2.56
N ALA A 173 0.70 1.00 -3.85
CA ALA A 173 -0.57 0.69 -4.49
C ALA A 173 -0.90 -0.81 -4.41
N VAL A 174 0.07 -1.69 -4.69
CA VAL A 174 -0.10 -3.14 -4.56
C VAL A 174 -0.42 -3.54 -3.11
N LEU A 175 0.28 -2.98 -2.13
CA LEU A 175 0.00 -3.23 -0.71
C LEU A 175 -1.40 -2.74 -0.32
N ALA A 176 -1.79 -1.54 -0.75
CA ALA A 176 -3.10 -0.96 -0.47
C ALA A 176 -4.22 -1.82 -1.07
N VAL A 177 -4.08 -2.27 -2.33
CA VAL A 177 -5.05 -3.15 -2.97
C VAL A 177 -5.11 -4.51 -2.27
N THR A 178 -3.97 -5.08 -1.89
CA THR A 178 -3.94 -6.36 -1.17
C THR A 178 -4.64 -6.26 0.18
N LEU A 179 -4.35 -5.20 0.96
CA LEU A 179 -5.03 -4.92 2.22
C LEU A 179 -6.53 -4.68 2.03
N PHE A 180 -6.89 -3.94 0.98
CA PHE A 180 -8.28 -3.68 0.62
C PHE A 180 -9.01 -4.98 0.26
N LEU A 181 -8.42 -5.87 -0.53
CA LEU A 181 -9.03 -7.16 -0.88
C LEU A 181 -9.25 -8.04 0.35
N ILE A 182 -8.29 -8.11 1.27
CA ILE A 182 -8.45 -8.86 2.53
C ILE A 182 -9.54 -8.25 3.41
N TYR A 183 -9.54 -6.92 3.54
CA TYR A 183 -10.56 -6.19 4.29
C TYR A 183 -11.95 -6.41 3.68
N PHE A 184 -12.06 -6.28 2.36
CA PHE A 184 -13.29 -6.44 1.60
C PHE A 184 -13.80 -7.86 1.64
N TRP A 185 -12.93 -8.87 1.62
CA TRP A 185 -13.34 -10.27 1.79
C TRP A 185 -14.02 -10.51 3.14
N LYS A 186 -13.44 -9.97 4.22
CA LYS A 186 -13.97 -10.18 5.57
C LYS A 186 -15.19 -9.33 5.90
N ASN A 187 -15.18 -8.07 5.47
CA ASN A 187 -16.20 -7.09 5.85
C ASN A 187 -17.22 -6.82 4.73
N GLY A 188 -16.90 -7.13 3.49
CA GLY A 188 -17.78 -6.91 2.34
C GLY A 188 -19.05 -7.74 2.40
N TYR A 189 -18.98 -8.92 3.04
CA TYR A 189 -20.16 -9.75 3.29
C TYR A 189 -21.24 -9.01 4.10
N TYR A 190 -20.83 -8.35 5.18
CA TYR A 190 -21.71 -7.51 5.99
C TYR A 190 -22.27 -6.33 5.20
N LEU A 191 -21.44 -5.69 4.35
CA LEU A 191 -21.84 -4.54 3.54
C LEU A 191 -22.96 -4.91 2.55
N ILE A 192 -22.82 -6.06 1.88
CA ILE A 192 -23.83 -6.56 0.93
C ILE A 192 -25.13 -6.92 1.65
N LEU A 193 -25.05 -7.63 2.78
CA LEU A 193 -26.24 -7.94 3.58
C LEU A 193 -26.98 -6.67 4.01
N LYS A 194 -26.25 -5.64 4.42
CA LYS A 194 -26.84 -4.36 4.82
C LYS A 194 -27.56 -3.68 3.66
N ILE A 195 -26.99 -3.72 2.44
CA ILE A 195 -27.65 -3.17 1.25
C ILE A 195 -28.91 -3.96 0.91
N MET A 196 -28.85 -5.28 0.89
CA MET A 196 -30.03 -6.13 0.63
C MET A 196 -31.13 -5.91 1.68
N GLY A 197 -30.76 -5.79 2.96
CA GLY A 197 -31.71 -5.54 4.03
C GLY A 197 -32.40 -4.17 3.96
N VAL A 198 -31.77 -3.18 3.34
CA VAL A 198 -32.40 -1.88 3.05
C VAL A 198 -33.34 -1.99 1.86
N LEU A 199 -33.03 -2.82 0.87
CA LEU A 199 -33.84 -3.01 -0.34
C LEU A 199 -35.10 -3.87 -0.10
N GLU A 200 -35.11 -4.74 0.92
CA GLU A 200 -36.28 -5.53 1.31
C GLU A 200 -37.32 -4.74 2.16
N LYS A 201 -37.01 -3.50 2.57
CA LYS A 201 -37.94 -2.62 3.29
C LYS A 201 -38.69 -1.70 2.34
#